data_AF-A0A8T7I8X2-F1
#
_entry.id   AF-A0A8T7I8X2-F1
#
_cell.length_a   1.000
_cell.length_b   1.000
_cell.length_c   1.000
_cell.angle_alpha   90.00
_cell.angle_beta   90.00
_cell.angle_gamma   90.00
#
_symmetry.space_group_name_H-M   'P 1'
#
loop_
_entity.id
_entity.type
_entity.pdbx_description
1 polymer ?
#
loop_
_entity_poly.entity_id
_entity_poly.type
_entity_poly.pdbx_seq_one_letter_code
_entity_poly.pdbx_strand_id
1 'polypeptide(L)' 'MSNVIQLSKTKRKNLKEAKRKGKTLCGSGFHSWKIDKEKVFDTKQGKLVSQYKCSKCDAVKVVAE' A
#
# COMPACT_ATOMS: atom_id res chain seq x y z
N MET A 1 -28.21 -21.64 -17.90
CA MET A 1 -27.21 -21.83 -16.83
C MET A 1 -27.01 -20.49 -16.13
N SER A 2 -27.85 -20.19 -15.15
CA SER A 2 -27.85 -18.90 -14.44
C SER A 2 -26.66 -18.81 -13.48
N ASN A 3 -25.78 -17.84 -13.69
CA ASN A 3 -24.65 -17.58 -12.81
C ASN A 3 -25.12 -16.70 -11.63
N VAL A 4 -25.73 -17.33 -10.63
CA VAL A 4 -26.13 -16.67 -9.37
C VAL A 4 -24.89 -16.50 -8.50
N ILE A 5 -24.32 -15.29 -8.50
CA ILE A 5 -23.18 -14.93 -7.67
C ILE A 5 -23.69 -14.58 -6.26
N GLN A 6 -23.49 -15.48 -5.30
CA GLN A 6 -23.85 -15.24 -3.90
C GLN A 6 -22.89 -14.21 -3.24
N LEU A 7 -23.33 -12.95 -3.15
CA LEU A 7 -22.60 -11.79 -2.62
C LEU A 7 -21.94 -12.01 -1.24
N SER A 8 -22.54 -12.85 -0.39
CA SER A 8 -22.07 -13.11 0.98
C SER A 8 -20.72 -13.84 1.03
N LYS A 9 -20.39 -14.66 0.02
CA LYS A 9 -19.11 -15.37 -0.08
C LYS A 9 -17.99 -14.44 -0.54
N THR A 10 -18.32 -13.49 -1.42
CA THR A 10 -17.38 -12.51 -1.99
C THR A 10 -16.91 -11.50 -0.94
N LYS A 11 -17.82 -11.00 -0.07
CA LYS A 11 -17.48 -10.06 1.01
C LYS A 11 -16.45 -10.63 2.00
N ARG A 12 -16.56 -11.92 2.35
CA ARG A 12 -15.61 -12.60 3.25
C ARG A 12 -14.22 -12.80 2.64
N LYS A 13 -14.13 -13.01 1.32
CA LYS A 13 -12.85 -13.13 0.60
C LYS A 13 -12.08 -11.81 0.59
N ASN A 14 -12.76 -10.70 0.28
CA ASN A 14 -12.17 -9.36 0.29
C ASN A 14 -11.56 -8.99 1.67
N LEU A 15 -12.24 -9.36 2.77
CA LEU A 15 -11.73 -9.12 4.13
C LEU A 15 -10.46 -9.91 4.43
N LYS A 16 -10.37 -11.17 3.95
CA LYS A 16 -9.18 -12.01 4.14
C LYS A 16 -8.01 -11.53 3.30
N GLU A 17 -8.26 -11.07 2.07
CA GLU A 17 -7.24 -10.48 1.21
C GLU A 17 -6.72 -9.16 1.78
N ALA A 18 -7.60 -8.28 2.26
CA ALA A 18 -7.20 -7.04 2.95
C ALA A 18 -6.30 -7.34 4.17
N LYS A 19 -6.63 -8.36 4.98
CA LYS A 19 -5.82 -8.79 6.12
C LYS A 19 -4.48 -9.44 5.77
N ARG A 20 -4.31 -9.93 4.53
CA ARG A 20 -3.08 -10.57 4.03
C ARG A 20 -2.20 -9.63 3.19
N LYS A 21 -2.71 -8.48 2.74
CA LYS A 21 -1.91 -7.49 2.01
C LYS A 21 -0.69 -7.09 2.84
N GLY A 22 0.49 -7.32 2.29
CA GLY A 22 1.77 -6.94 2.90
C GLY A 22 2.31 -7.83 4.03
N LYS A 23 1.58 -8.86 4.51
CA LYS A 23 2.00 -9.58 5.74
C LYS A 23 3.26 -10.43 5.64
N THR A 24 3.61 -10.96 4.47
CA THR A 24 4.77 -11.86 4.32
C THR A 24 6.04 -11.09 3.91
N LEU A 25 6.09 -10.61 2.66
CA LEU A 25 7.26 -9.91 2.11
C LEU A 25 7.59 -8.61 2.87
N CYS A 26 6.58 -7.78 3.14
CA CYS A 26 6.83 -6.50 3.80
C CYS A 26 7.13 -6.65 5.29
N GLY A 27 6.63 -7.72 5.94
CA GLY A 27 6.96 -8.04 7.32
C GLY A 27 8.44 -8.42 7.52
N SER A 28 9.09 -8.94 6.49
CA SER A 28 10.51 -9.28 6.48
C SER A 28 11.43 -8.13 6.03
N GLY A 29 10.88 -6.93 5.78
CA GLY A 29 11.64 -5.77 5.31
C GLY A 29 11.79 -5.65 3.77
N PHE A 30 11.24 -6.59 3.00
CA PHE A 30 11.26 -6.53 1.54
C PHE A 30 10.06 -5.75 1.00
N HIS A 31 10.24 -4.43 0.92
CA HIS A 31 9.22 -3.51 0.44
C HIS A 31 9.37 -3.25 -1.07
N SER A 32 8.25 -3.31 -1.79
CA SER A 32 8.14 -2.80 -3.16
C SER A 32 7.84 -1.31 -3.10
N TRP A 33 8.89 -0.49 -3.01
CA TRP A 33 8.80 0.96 -2.98
C TRP A 33 8.37 1.51 -4.33
N LYS A 34 7.39 2.42 -4.31
CA LYS A 34 6.96 3.21 -5.46
C LYS A 34 7.08 4.69 -5.10
N ILE A 35 7.57 5.50 -6.03
CA ILE A 35 7.59 6.95 -5.85
C ILE A 35 6.15 7.48 -5.82
N ASP A 36 5.87 8.23 -4.75
CA ASP A 36 4.66 8.99 -4.56
C ASP A 36 4.94 10.43 -5.00
N LYS A 37 4.33 10.82 -6.12
CA LYS A 37 4.50 12.17 -6.70
C LYS A 37 3.57 13.20 -6.09
N GLU A 38 2.67 12.81 -5.19
CA GLU A 38 1.70 13.73 -4.58
C GLU A 38 2.35 14.62 -3.52
N LYS A 39 3.36 14.10 -2.82
CA LYS A 39 4.10 14.82 -1.76
C LYS A 39 5.58 14.92 -2.08
N VAL A 40 5.92 15.91 -2.90
CA VAL A 40 7.29 16.23 -3.30
C VAL A 40 7.91 17.30 -2.38
N PHE A 41 7.14 17.98 -1.53
CA PHE A 41 7.63 19.07 -0.69
C PHE A 41 7.25 18.86 0.78
N ASP A 42 8.25 18.87 1.66
CA ASP A 42 8.04 18.76 3.11
C ASP A 42 7.89 20.17 3.71
N THR A 43 6.68 20.51 4.15
CA THR A 43 6.37 21.83 4.73
C THR A 43 7.09 22.10 6.06
N LYS A 44 7.51 21.06 6.78
CA LYS A 44 8.21 21.21 8.06
C LYS A 44 9.69 21.48 7.85
N GLN A 45 10.29 20.83 6.87
CA GLN A 45 11.72 20.98 6.56
C GLN A 45 12.01 22.05 5.50
N GLY A 46 10.97 22.52 4.79
CA GLY A 46 11.09 23.56 3.77
C GLY A 46 11.87 23.13 2.52
N LYS A 47 11.92 21.82 2.24
CA LYS A 47 12.69 21.27 1.12
C LYS A 47 11.92 20.23 0.34
N LEU A 48 12.37 20.00 -0.89
CA LEU A 48 11.87 18.94 -1.75
C LEU A 48 12.32 17.60 -1.18
N VAL A 49 11.39 16.66 -1.07
CA VAL A 49 11.62 15.32 -0.58
C VAL A 49 11.03 14.31 -1.56
N SER A 50 11.72 13.18 -1.70
CA SER A 50 11.20 12.05 -2.46
C SER A 50 10.50 11.10 -1.50
N GLN A 51 9.16 11.08 -1.57
CA GLN A 51 8.34 10.14 -0.80
C GLN A 51 8.21 8.81 -1.57
N TYR A 52 8.50 7.71 -0.90
CA TYR A 52 8.31 6.36 -1.38
C TYR A 52 7.20 5.70 -0.58
N LYS A 53 6.19 5.17 -1.27
CA LYS A 53 5.10 4.40 -0.68
C LYS A 53 5.18 2.94 -1.12
N CYS A 54 5.06 2.01 -0.17
CA CYS A 54 5.00 0.60 -0.49
C CYS A 54 3.62 0.24 -1.05
N SER A 55 3.59 -0.35 -2.25
CA SER A 55 2.33 -0.73 -2.91
C SER A 55 1.54 -1.86 -2.21
N LYS A 56 2.16 -2.57 -1.26
CA LYS A 56 1.57 -3.74 -0.61
C LYS A 56 1.14 -3.51 0.83
N CYS A 57 1.85 -2.66 1.58
CA CYS A 57 1.61 -2.42 3.00
C CYS A 57 1.42 -0.95 3.36
N ASP A 58 1.37 -0.06 2.37
CA ASP A 58 1.21 1.40 2.54
C ASP A 58 2.27 2.08 3.41
N ALA A 59 3.35 1.38 3.76
CA ALA A 59 4.48 1.96 4.47
C ALA A 59 5.09 3.10 3.66
N VAL A 60 5.47 4.18 4.34
CA VAL A 60 6.04 5.37 3.71
C VAL A 60 7.48 5.54 4.16
N LYS A 61 8.36 5.81 3.21
CA LYS A 61 9.75 6.20 3.42
C LYS A 61 9.97 7.55 2.76
N VAL A 62 10.45 8.52 3.53
CA VAL A 62 10.82 9.85 3.00
C VAL A 62 12.34 9.89 2.90
N VAL A 63 12.86 10.20 1.72
CA VAL A 63 14.27 10.49 1.52
C VAL A 63 14.36 11.98 1.20
N ALA A 64 15.08 12.70 2.04
CA ALA A 64 15.40 14.08 1.74
C ALA A 64 16.63 14.12 0.83
N GLU A 65 16.52 14.91 -0.23
CA GLU A 65 17.68 15.31 -1.02
C GLU A 65 18.39 16.50 -0.35
#